data_AF-A0A944DFM0-F1
#
_entry.id   AF-A0A944DFM0-F1
#
_cell.length_a   1.000
_cell.length_b   1.000
_cell.length_c   1.000
_cell.angle_alpha   90.00
_cell.angle_beta   90.00
_cell.angle_gamma   90.00
#
_symmetry.space_group_name_H-M   'P 1'
#
loop_
_entity.id
_entity.type
_entity.pdbx_description
1 polymer ?
#
loop_
_entity_poly.entity_id
_entity_poly.type
_entity_poly.pdbx_seq_one_letter_code
_entity_poly.pdbx_strand_id
1 'polypeptide(L)'
;MTEELRDLIAELKTLREELKPSPPSLYDRTFHALEKLVIPVMLGFLAWVGSQAATKISEGQLHLAESTADYQKLESRRSMQAKFIEMFYKDLNSGDPASQMNAVRLVRLIDADLAQSLLTLVATTPGISQAVVAKANEARLQAEIVSPLSAYKIGIYYPSGDPSSIPRALKIEERLRDTGFNGIIQKYPSDPSFLQKVNPPVGLEVRFEPGIEDDAAEALLSIVQTADTKGRWSKRPVANRTPSFISVFVPNGG
;
A
#
# COMPACT_ATOMS: atom_id res chain seq x y z
N MET A 1 4.22 -58.13 -85.59
CA MET A 1 4.88 -57.62 -84.37
C MET A 1 5.70 -58.77 -83.83
N THR A 2 7.02 -58.69 -83.96
CA THR A 2 7.96 -59.79 -83.66
C THR A 2 7.96 -60.10 -82.16
N GLU A 3 8.11 -61.38 -81.80
CA GLU A 3 8.16 -61.82 -80.38
C GLU A 3 9.19 -61.04 -79.57
N GLU A 4 10.32 -60.70 -80.16
CA GLU A 4 11.38 -59.89 -79.54
C GLU A 4 10.88 -58.53 -79.02
N LEU A 5 9.92 -57.90 -79.70
CA LEU A 5 9.37 -56.61 -79.27
C LEU A 5 8.43 -56.77 -78.06
N ARG A 6 7.78 -57.93 -77.91
CA ARG A 6 6.97 -58.23 -76.72
C ARG A 6 7.84 -58.50 -75.51
N ASP A 7 8.94 -59.22 -75.68
CA ASP A 7 9.85 -59.53 -74.59
C ASP A 7 10.56 -58.27 -74.09
N LEU A 8 11.02 -57.37 -74.97
CA LEU A 8 11.58 -56.09 -74.56
C LEU A 8 10.58 -55.20 -73.79
N ILE A 9 9.31 -55.21 -74.18
CA ILE A 9 8.26 -54.45 -73.46
C ILE A 9 7.96 -55.09 -72.11
N ALA A 10 7.99 -56.42 -72.01
CA ALA A 10 7.83 -57.14 -70.75
C ALA A 10 9.00 -56.84 -69.80
N GLU A 11 10.23 -56.88 -70.33
CA GLU A 11 11.46 -56.65 -69.57
C GLU A 11 11.55 -55.19 -69.06
N LEU A 12 11.15 -54.21 -69.88
CA LEU A 12 11.04 -52.82 -69.46
C LEU A 12 9.96 -52.59 -68.40
N LYS A 13 8.87 -53.37 -68.41
CA LYS A 13 7.84 -53.29 -67.36
C LYS A 13 8.36 -53.87 -66.04
N THR A 14 9.09 -54.98 -66.07
CA THR A 14 9.73 -55.54 -64.88
C THR A 14 10.79 -54.61 -64.32
N LEU A 15 11.67 -54.05 -65.16
CA LEU A 15 12.66 -53.06 -64.72
C LEU A 15 11.99 -51.82 -64.12
N ARG A 16 10.88 -51.35 -64.70
CA ARG A 16 10.12 -50.21 -64.15
C ARG A 16 9.45 -50.52 -62.81
N GLU A 17 9.01 -51.75 -62.57
CA GLU A 17 8.48 -52.19 -61.28
C GLU A 17 9.61 -52.34 -60.24
N GLU A 18 10.79 -52.84 -60.61
CA GLU A 18 11.96 -52.92 -59.73
C GLU A 18 12.56 -51.55 -59.38
N LEU A 19 12.47 -50.58 -60.29
CA LEU A 19 12.90 -49.20 -60.07
C LEU A 19 11.85 -48.31 -59.39
N LYS A 20 10.65 -48.82 -59.07
CA LYS A 20 9.71 -48.05 -58.25
C LYS A 20 10.33 -47.88 -56.87
N PRO A 21 10.59 -46.64 -56.41
CA PRO A 21 11.12 -46.43 -55.08
C PRO A 21 10.15 -47.06 -54.08
N SER A 22 10.67 -47.95 -53.23
CA SER A 22 9.88 -48.58 -52.19
C SER A 22 9.15 -47.49 -51.39
N PRO A 23 7.85 -47.66 -51.09
CA PRO A 23 7.10 -46.66 -50.36
C PRO A 23 7.86 -46.36 -49.05
N PRO A 24 8.04 -45.07 -48.70
CA PRO A 24 8.85 -44.70 -47.55
C PRO A 24 8.33 -45.43 -46.33
N SER A 25 9.25 -46.05 -45.59
CA SER A 25 8.91 -46.86 -44.43
C SER A 25 8.14 -45.99 -43.42
N LEU A 26 7.30 -46.61 -42.58
CA LEU A 26 6.60 -45.87 -41.53
C LEU A 26 7.60 -45.08 -40.65
N TYR A 27 8.81 -45.61 -40.47
CA TYR A 27 9.92 -44.96 -39.80
C TYR A 27 10.37 -43.67 -40.51
N ASP A 28 10.58 -43.70 -41.83
CA ASP A 28 10.99 -42.51 -42.60
C ASP A 28 9.94 -41.40 -42.54
N ARG A 29 8.64 -41.77 -42.56
CA ARG A 29 7.55 -40.81 -42.42
C ARG A 29 7.52 -40.18 -41.04
N THR A 30 7.69 -40.97 -39.97
CA THR A 30 7.75 -40.44 -38.60
C THR A 30 8.98 -39.58 -38.38
N PHE A 31 10.13 -39.95 -38.95
CA PHE A 31 11.37 -39.19 -38.85
C PHE A 31 11.23 -37.83 -39.55
N HIS A 32 10.70 -37.79 -40.76
CA HIS A 32 10.45 -36.52 -41.46
C HIS A 32 9.40 -35.65 -40.77
N ALA A 33 8.40 -36.24 -40.13
CA ALA A 33 7.43 -35.49 -39.34
C ALA A 33 8.08 -34.88 -38.09
N LEU A 34 8.94 -35.65 -37.41
CA LEU A 34 9.69 -35.21 -36.24
C LEU A 34 10.66 -34.07 -36.62
N GLU A 35 11.44 -34.25 -37.67
CA GLU A 35 12.38 -33.25 -38.20
C GLU A 35 11.69 -31.91 -38.48
N LYS A 36 10.51 -31.94 -39.12
CA LYS A 36 9.73 -30.73 -39.42
C LYS A 36 9.12 -30.08 -38.18
N LEU A 37 8.93 -30.82 -37.09
CA LEU A 37 8.38 -30.30 -35.83
C LEU A 37 9.45 -29.74 -34.89
N VAL A 38 10.70 -30.20 -34.97
CA VAL A 38 11.78 -29.75 -34.08
C VAL A 38 11.99 -28.24 -34.16
N ILE A 39 12.04 -27.67 -35.36
CA ILE A 39 12.29 -26.22 -35.53
C ILE A 39 11.15 -25.37 -34.92
N PRO A 40 9.86 -25.60 -35.25
CA PRO A 40 8.75 -24.88 -34.60
C PRO A 40 8.72 -25.04 -33.07
N VAL A 41 9.00 -26.25 -32.56
CA VAL A 41 9.02 -26.50 -31.10
C VAL A 41 10.13 -25.72 -30.43
N MET A 42 11.34 -25.71 -31.00
CA MET A 42 12.48 -24.96 -30.47
C MET A 42 12.21 -23.44 -30.51
N LEU A 43 11.61 -22.93 -31.58
CA LEU A 43 11.22 -21.53 -31.67
C LEU A 43 10.13 -21.16 -30.65
N GLY A 44 9.14 -22.02 -30.47
CA GLY A 44 8.10 -21.85 -29.45
C GLY A 44 8.66 -21.85 -28.04
N PHE A 45 9.60 -22.75 -27.74
CA PHE A 45 10.29 -22.79 -26.45
C PHE A 45 11.15 -21.54 -26.22
N LEU A 46 11.92 -21.09 -27.22
CA LEU A 46 12.70 -19.85 -27.13
C LEU A 46 11.81 -18.62 -26.91
N ALA A 47 10.69 -18.53 -27.62
CA ALA A 47 9.72 -17.46 -27.44
C ALA A 47 9.11 -17.48 -26.03
N TRP A 48 8.79 -18.67 -25.49
CA TRP A 48 8.28 -18.82 -24.13
C TRP A 48 9.30 -18.39 -23.07
N VAL A 49 10.55 -18.82 -23.19
CA VAL A 49 11.65 -18.40 -22.30
C VAL A 49 11.89 -16.88 -22.40
N GLY A 50 11.91 -16.35 -23.63
CA GLY A 50 12.06 -14.91 -23.87
C GLY A 50 10.93 -14.09 -23.26
N SER A 51 9.69 -14.56 -23.37
CA SER A 51 8.52 -13.92 -22.74
C SER A 51 8.63 -13.92 -21.22
N GLN A 52 9.04 -15.03 -20.59
CA GLN A 52 9.22 -15.06 -19.13
C GLN A 52 10.34 -14.13 -18.66
N ALA A 53 11.45 -14.06 -19.40
CA ALA A 53 12.55 -13.15 -19.10
C ALA A 53 12.10 -11.68 -19.22
N ALA A 54 11.34 -11.34 -20.26
CA ALA A 54 10.78 -10.01 -20.45
C ALA A 54 9.86 -9.62 -19.28
N THR A 55 8.95 -10.51 -18.85
CA THR A 55 8.08 -10.27 -17.68
C THR A 55 8.89 -9.99 -16.42
N LYS A 56 9.92 -10.79 -16.13
CA LYS A 56 10.80 -10.57 -14.96
C LYS A 56 11.57 -9.26 -15.03
N ILE A 57 12.01 -8.84 -16.22
CA ILE A 57 12.68 -7.55 -16.42
C ILE A 57 11.69 -6.40 -16.16
N SER A 58 10.46 -6.50 -16.68
CA SER A 58 9.42 -5.49 -16.43
C SER A 58 9.04 -5.40 -14.96
N GLU A 59 8.90 -6.53 -14.26
CA GLU A 59 8.68 -6.57 -12.80
C GLU A 59 9.85 -5.92 -12.05
N GLY A 60 11.10 -6.22 -12.44
CA GLY A 60 12.28 -5.60 -11.86
C GLY A 60 12.35 -4.08 -12.08
N GLN A 61 11.97 -3.60 -13.26
CA GLN A 61 11.90 -2.17 -13.56
C GLN A 61 10.80 -1.48 -12.77
N LEU A 62 9.63 -2.10 -12.63
CA LEU A 62 8.54 -1.59 -11.81
C LEU A 62 8.98 -1.48 -10.35
N HIS A 63 9.58 -2.53 -9.79
CA HIS A 63 10.06 -2.52 -8.41
C HIS A 63 11.16 -1.46 -8.18
N LEU A 64 12.06 -1.25 -9.14
CA LEU A 64 13.05 -0.17 -9.06
C LEU A 64 12.40 1.22 -9.14
N ALA A 65 11.40 1.39 -10.01
CA ALA A 65 10.64 2.64 -10.10
C ALA A 65 9.86 2.93 -8.81
N GLU A 66 9.24 1.91 -8.21
CA GLU A 66 8.55 2.02 -6.92
C GLU A 66 9.54 2.38 -5.80
N SER A 67 10.67 1.68 -5.72
CA SER A 67 11.70 1.95 -4.71
C SER A 67 12.31 3.35 -4.84
N THR A 68 12.56 3.82 -6.07
CA THR A 68 13.08 5.18 -6.30
C THR A 68 12.04 6.25 -5.98
N ALA A 69 10.77 6.03 -6.33
CA ALA A 69 9.68 6.93 -5.96
C ALA A 69 9.52 7.03 -4.44
N ASP A 70 9.64 5.92 -3.71
CA ASP A 70 9.55 5.92 -2.25
C ASP A 70 10.78 6.57 -1.60
N TYR A 71 11.99 6.36 -2.15
CA TYR A 71 13.18 7.07 -1.70
C TYR A 71 13.04 8.59 -1.87
N GLN A 72 12.57 9.06 -3.04
CA GLN A 72 12.34 10.48 -3.30
C GLN A 72 11.30 11.08 -2.34
N LYS A 73 10.23 10.35 -2.01
CA LYS A 73 9.25 10.79 -1.01
C LYS A 73 9.89 10.93 0.38
N LEU A 74 10.73 9.98 0.79
CA LEU A 74 11.44 10.03 2.06
C LEU A 74 12.43 11.19 2.12
N GLU A 75 13.19 11.43 1.05
CA GLU A 75 14.12 12.54 0.95
C GLU A 75 13.41 13.89 0.97
N SER A 76 12.30 14.03 0.22
CA SER A 76 11.44 15.21 0.27
C SER A 76 10.90 15.47 1.68
N ARG A 77 10.43 14.42 2.37
CA ARG A 77 9.94 14.52 3.76
C ARG A 77 11.04 14.98 4.72
N ARG A 78 12.25 14.42 4.61
CA ARG A 78 13.40 14.83 5.43
C ARG A 78 13.81 16.27 5.16
N SER A 79 13.85 16.68 3.90
CA SER A 79 14.16 18.06 3.50
C SER A 79 13.14 19.06 4.05
N MET A 80 11.84 18.75 3.95
CA MET A 80 10.78 19.56 4.55
C MET A 80 10.91 19.63 6.08
N GLN A 81 11.18 18.51 6.75
CA GLN A 81 11.40 18.48 8.19
C GLN A 81 12.59 19.35 8.61
N ALA A 82 13.73 19.26 7.90
CA ALA A 82 14.87 20.12 8.16
C ALA A 82 14.51 21.60 8.02
N LYS A 83 13.71 21.97 7.00
CA LYS A 83 13.25 23.34 6.83
C LYS A 83 12.33 23.81 7.96
N PHE A 84 11.43 22.94 8.44
CA PHE A 84 10.60 23.26 9.59
C PHE A 84 11.42 23.46 10.87
N ILE A 85 12.46 22.65 11.08
CA ILE A 85 13.38 22.82 12.22
C ILE A 85 14.11 24.16 12.13
N GLU A 86 14.64 24.51 10.95
CA GLU A 86 15.32 25.80 10.73
C GLU A 86 14.39 26.98 11.03
N MET A 87 13.15 26.95 10.50
CA MET A 87 12.14 27.98 10.76
C MET A 87 11.77 28.04 12.25
N PHE A 88 11.60 26.88 12.88
CA PHE A 88 11.33 26.79 14.32
C PHE A 88 12.43 27.48 15.14
N TYR A 89 13.71 27.18 14.88
CA TYR A 89 14.82 27.81 15.59
C TYR A 89 14.90 29.31 15.37
N LYS A 90 14.66 29.76 14.13
CA LYS A 90 14.63 31.18 13.80
C LYS A 90 13.51 31.92 14.55
N ASP A 91 12.30 31.36 14.52
CA ASP A 91 11.11 31.98 15.10
C ASP A 91 11.12 31.91 16.63
N LEU A 92 11.67 30.85 17.23
CA LEU A 92 11.83 30.74 18.68
C LEU A 92 12.81 31.78 19.23
N ASN A 93 13.90 32.05 18.51
CA ASN A 93 14.95 32.98 18.92
C ASN A 93 14.73 34.43 18.46
N SER A 94 13.62 34.76 17.81
CA SER A 94 13.39 36.11 17.28
C SER A 94 13.14 37.17 18.35
N GLY A 95 12.83 36.75 19.59
CA GLY A 95 12.43 37.63 20.70
C GLY A 95 11.01 38.20 20.59
N ASP A 96 10.33 37.99 19.47
CA ASP A 96 8.94 38.38 19.25
C ASP A 96 7.96 37.26 19.69
N PRO A 97 7.06 37.51 20.65
CA PRO A 97 6.09 36.51 21.11
C PRO A 97 5.19 35.95 20.01
N ALA A 98 4.84 36.73 18.98
CA ALA A 98 4.01 36.26 17.89
C ALA A 98 4.77 35.25 17.02
N SER A 99 6.02 35.54 16.70
CA SER A 99 6.92 34.62 16.01
C SER A 99 7.17 33.35 16.83
N GLN A 100 7.43 33.46 18.13
CA GLN A 100 7.59 32.31 19.02
C GLN A 100 6.33 31.42 19.04
N MET A 101 5.14 32.03 18.99
CA MET A 101 3.88 31.29 18.88
C MET A 101 3.75 30.56 17.54
N ASN A 102 4.24 31.16 16.45
CA ASN A 102 4.30 30.49 15.15
C ASN A 102 5.25 29.28 15.19
N ALA A 103 6.39 29.38 15.88
CA ALA A 103 7.29 28.25 16.09
C ALA A 103 6.56 27.06 16.73
N VAL A 104 5.80 27.30 17.81
CA VAL A 104 5.00 26.25 18.47
C VAL A 104 3.95 25.63 17.53
N ARG A 105 3.33 26.43 16.66
CA ARG A 105 2.36 25.94 15.66
C ARG A 105 3.02 25.09 14.58
N LEU A 106 4.21 25.50 14.10
CA LEU A 106 4.97 24.77 13.09
C LEU A 106 5.35 23.36 13.56
N VAL A 107 5.64 23.21 14.86
CA VAL A 107 5.98 21.89 15.44
C VAL A 107 4.86 20.86 15.24
N ARG A 108 3.60 21.29 15.16
CA ARG A 108 2.45 20.37 14.91
C ARG A 108 2.47 19.74 13.53
N LEU A 109 3.25 20.27 12.59
CA LEU A 109 3.40 19.75 11.23
C LEU A 109 4.54 18.74 11.09
N ILE A 110 5.33 18.58 12.16
CA ILE A 110 6.49 17.69 12.20
C ILE A 110 6.03 16.31 12.72
N ASP A 111 6.93 15.33 12.64
CA ASP A 111 6.77 14.05 13.33
C ASP A 111 6.57 14.23 14.85
N ALA A 112 5.74 13.37 15.46
CA ALA A 112 5.31 13.51 16.86
C ALA A 112 6.46 13.44 17.86
N ASP A 113 7.45 12.56 17.64
CA ASP A 113 8.55 12.36 18.60
C ASP A 113 9.53 13.53 18.57
N LEU A 114 9.82 14.02 17.36
CA LEU A 114 10.59 15.25 17.17
C LEU A 114 9.82 16.46 17.72
N ALA A 115 8.50 16.50 17.53
CA ALA A 115 7.66 17.56 18.06
C ALA A 115 7.73 17.66 19.58
N GLN A 116 7.65 16.54 20.30
CA GLN A 116 7.81 16.53 21.76
C GLN A 116 9.17 17.07 22.21
N SER A 117 10.25 16.70 21.51
CA SER A 117 11.59 17.17 21.81
C SER A 117 11.72 18.68 21.64
N LEU A 118 11.20 19.22 20.53
CA LEU A 118 11.20 20.65 20.26
C LEU A 118 10.32 21.44 21.24
N LEU A 119 9.14 20.93 21.60
CA LEU A 119 8.26 21.58 22.57
C LEU A 119 8.84 21.58 23.99
N THR A 120 9.57 20.52 24.35
CA THR A 120 10.33 20.47 25.61
C THR A 120 11.43 21.53 25.61
N LEU A 121 12.12 21.72 24.49
CA LEU A 121 13.10 22.80 24.35
C LEU A 121 12.46 24.18 24.61
N VAL A 122 11.29 24.48 24.00
CA VAL A 122 10.57 25.74 24.24
C VAL A 122 10.31 25.99 25.72
N ALA A 123 9.92 24.96 26.48
CA ALA A 123 9.65 25.09 27.91
C ALA A 123 10.90 25.39 28.75
N THR A 124 12.08 25.03 28.25
CA THR A 124 13.38 25.23 28.94
C THR A 124 14.16 26.46 28.46
N THR A 125 13.77 27.06 27.32
CA THR A 125 14.49 28.19 26.74
C THR A 125 14.26 29.48 27.55
N PRO A 126 15.33 30.14 28.04
CA PRO A 126 15.22 31.43 28.72
C PRO A 126 14.66 32.52 27.79
N GLY A 127 13.85 33.43 28.33
CA GLY A 127 13.33 34.59 27.57
C GLY A 127 12.07 34.31 26.74
N ILE A 128 11.56 33.07 26.75
CA ILE A 128 10.25 32.75 26.18
C ILE A 128 9.14 33.20 27.13
N SER A 129 8.08 33.81 26.57
CA SER A 129 6.93 34.25 27.38
C SER A 129 6.16 33.07 27.99
N GLN A 130 5.55 33.28 29.17
CA GLN A 130 4.74 32.23 29.82
C GLN A 130 3.57 31.75 28.95
N ALA A 131 2.98 32.63 28.14
CA ALA A 131 1.90 32.26 27.23
C ALA A 131 2.36 31.27 26.15
N VAL A 132 3.57 31.47 25.61
CA VAL A 132 4.18 30.55 24.63
C VAL A 132 4.52 29.22 25.30
N VAL A 133 5.08 29.23 26.51
CA VAL A 133 5.37 28.00 27.27
C VAL A 133 4.09 27.20 27.56
N ALA A 134 3.02 27.87 27.98
CA ALA A 134 1.73 27.22 28.23
C ALA A 134 1.19 26.56 26.95
N LYS A 135 1.29 27.25 25.80
CA LYS A 135 0.88 26.68 24.52
C LYS A 135 1.77 25.52 24.08
N ALA A 136 3.07 25.60 24.32
CA ALA A 136 4.00 24.51 24.03
C ALA A 136 3.68 23.26 24.86
N ASN A 137 3.33 23.42 26.13
CA ASN A 137 2.89 22.32 27.00
C ASN A 137 1.57 21.71 26.53
N GLU A 138 0.59 22.52 26.12
CA GLU A 138 -0.67 22.03 25.54
C GLU A 138 -0.40 21.22 24.26
N ALA A 139 0.43 21.75 23.36
CA ALA A 139 0.82 21.05 22.14
C ALA A 139 1.59 19.74 22.44
N ARG A 140 2.39 19.72 23.50
CA ARG A 140 3.16 18.53 23.91
C ARG A 140 2.23 17.42 24.37
N LEU A 141 1.23 17.75 25.19
CA LEU A 141 0.21 16.79 25.64
C LEU A 141 -0.57 16.22 24.46
N GLN A 142 -0.88 17.04 23.45
CA GLN A 142 -1.52 16.56 22.22
C GLN A 142 -0.60 15.62 21.43
N ALA A 143 0.68 15.96 21.29
CA ALA A 143 1.67 15.12 20.62
C ALA A 143 1.90 13.79 21.36
N GLU A 144 1.77 13.76 22.68
CA GLU A 144 1.84 12.54 23.49
C GLU A 144 0.67 11.60 23.22
N ILE A 145 -0.54 12.13 23.12
CA ILE A 145 -1.74 11.34 22.73
C ILE A 145 -1.57 10.76 21.32
N VAL A 146 -0.93 11.49 20.41
CA VAL A 146 -0.81 11.10 18.99
C VAL A 146 0.42 10.22 18.71
N SER A 147 1.47 10.27 19.53
CA SER A 147 2.73 9.53 19.29
C SER A 147 2.51 8.03 19.07
N PRO A 148 1.68 7.31 19.85
CA PRO A 148 1.38 5.89 19.60
C PRO A 148 0.75 5.62 18.22
N LEU A 149 0.07 6.61 17.63
CA LEU A 149 -0.59 6.49 16.33
C LEU A 149 0.35 6.75 15.15
N SER A 150 1.50 7.38 15.38
CA SER A 150 2.39 7.89 14.31
C SER A 150 2.85 6.80 13.33
N ALA A 151 2.98 5.56 13.79
CA ALA A 151 3.38 4.40 13.01
C ALA A 151 2.22 3.73 12.23
N TYR A 152 0.99 4.20 12.41
CA TYR A 152 -0.20 3.55 11.90
C TYR A 152 -0.93 4.39 10.85
N LYS A 153 -1.50 3.69 9.88
CA LYS A 153 -2.57 4.19 9.03
C LYS A 153 -3.91 3.95 9.74
N ILE A 154 -4.80 4.93 9.69
CA ILE A 154 -6.14 4.85 10.29
C ILE A 154 -7.17 4.65 9.18
N GLY A 155 -7.92 3.55 9.25
CA GLY A 155 -9.05 3.29 8.37
C GLY A 155 -10.39 3.59 9.03
N ILE A 156 -11.23 4.45 8.45
CA ILE A 156 -12.56 4.77 8.97
C ILE A 156 -13.61 4.10 8.07
N TYR A 157 -14.24 3.04 8.57
CA TYR A 157 -15.28 2.28 7.89
C TYR A 157 -16.66 2.79 8.28
N TYR A 158 -17.47 3.11 7.27
CA TYR A 158 -18.84 3.54 7.48
C TYR A 158 -19.76 3.11 6.32
N PRO A 159 -21.04 2.86 6.57
CA PRO A 159 -22.02 2.49 5.56
C PRO A 159 -22.30 3.66 4.61
N SER A 160 -22.09 3.46 3.31
CA SER A 160 -22.26 4.51 2.29
C SER A 160 -23.70 5.01 2.14
N GLY A 161 -24.68 4.19 2.54
CA GLY A 161 -26.11 4.49 2.45
C GLY A 161 -26.72 5.17 3.68
N ASP A 162 -25.94 5.41 4.75
CA ASP A 162 -26.44 6.07 5.96
C ASP A 162 -26.01 7.55 6.02
N PRO A 163 -26.97 8.49 5.90
CA PRO A 163 -26.66 9.92 5.96
C PRO A 163 -26.04 10.36 7.29
N SER A 164 -26.22 9.59 8.37
CA SER A 164 -25.70 9.94 9.70
C SER A 164 -24.25 9.49 9.92
N SER A 165 -23.77 8.49 9.18
CA SER A 165 -22.43 7.93 9.35
C SER A 165 -21.36 8.81 8.69
N ILE A 166 -21.67 9.45 7.57
CA ILE A 166 -20.73 10.32 6.81
C ILE A 166 -20.28 11.52 7.65
N PRO A 167 -21.18 12.36 8.23
CA PRO A 167 -20.76 13.49 9.05
C PRO A 167 -19.94 13.05 10.26
N ARG A 168 -20.22 11.87 10.83
CA ARG A 168 -19.46 11.34 11.96
C ARG A 168 -18.05 10.93 11.56
N ALA A 169 -17.89 10.22 10.44
CA ALA A 169 -16.58 9.87 9.89
C ALA A 169 -15.73 11.13 9.60
N LEU A 170 -16.35 12.17 9.03
CA LEU A 170 -15.69 13.46 8.80
C LEU A 170 -15.29 14.14 10.11
N LYS A 171 -16.15 14.12 11.13
CA LYS A 171 -15.84 14.69 12.45
C LYS A 171 -14.69 13.96 13.15
N ILE A 172 -14.61 12.64 12.99
CA ILE A 172 -13.49 11.84 13.50
C ILE A 172 -12.18 12.22 12.79
N GLU A 173 -12.22 12.34 11.47
CA GLU A 173 -11.06 12.78 10.67
C GLU A 173 -10.61 14.19 11.09
N GLU A 174 -11.53 15.14 11.17
CA GLU A 174 -11.26 16.50 11.63
C GLU A 174 -10.62 16.49 13.02
N ARG A 175 -11.18 15.70 13.95
CA ARG A 175 -10.63 15.60 15.31
C ARG A 175 -9.23 15.01 15.34
N LEU A 176 -8.94 13.98 14.54
CA LEU A 176 -7.60 13.42 14.41
C LEU A 176 -6.61 14.48 13.90
N ARG A 177 -6.97 15.24 12.87
CA ARG A 177 -6.14 16.34 12.36
C ARG A 177 -5.93 17.43 13.41
N ASP A 178 -6.98 17.80 14.13
CA ASP A 178 -6.92 18.79 15.21
C ASP A 178 -6.01 18.36 16.36
N THR A 179 -5.84 17.06 16.60
CA THR A 179 -4.88 16.55 17.58
C THR A 179 -3.43 16.56 17.09
N GLY A 180 -3.18 16.87 15.81
CA GLY A 180 -1.86 16.86 15.20
C GLY A 180 -1.49 15.54 14.52
N PHE A 181 -2.46 14.65 14.27
CA PHE A 181 -2.19 13.42 13.54
C PHE A 181 -1.93 13.71 12.06
N ASN A 182 -0.67 13.55 11.65
CA ASN A 182 -0.21 13.78 10.28
C ASN A 182 -0.13 12.49 9.44
N GLY A 183 -0.53 11.34 10.00
CA GLY A 183 -0.54 10.06 9.29
C GLY A 183 -1.64 9.95 8.24
N ILE A 184 -1.71 8.77 7.60
CA ILE A 184 -2.69 8.48 6.56
C ILE A 184 -4.02 8.15 7.24
N ILE A 185 -5.06 8.91 6.90
CA ILE A 185 -6.46 8.62 7.24
C ILE A 185 -7.14 8.20 5.94
N GLN A 186 -7.70 6.99 5.89
CA GLN A 186 -8.44 6.51 4.74
C GLN A 186 -9.89 6.22 5.13
N LYS A 187 -10.82 6.82 4.41
CA LYS A 187 -12.26 6.59 4.54
C LYS A 187 -12.67 5.43 3.63
N TYR A 188 -13.43 4.50 4.18
CA TYR A 188 -13.92 3.30 3.50
C TYR A 188 -15.45 3.31 3.51
N PRO A 189 -16.09 4.04 2.58
CA PRO A 189 -17.52 3.89 2.34
C PRO A 189 -17.79 2.45 1.93
N SER A 190 -18.49 1.73 2.80
CA SER A 190 -18.69 0.28 2.68
C SER A 190 -20.16 -0.01 2.40
N ASP A 191 -20.40 -1.04 1.59
CA ASP A 191 -21.74 -1.60 1.47
C ASP A 191 -22.14 -2.19 2.85
N PRO A 192 -23.36 -1.94 3.35
CA PRO A 192 -23.83 -2.53 4.61
C PRO A 192 -23.64 -4.05 4.68
N SER A 193 -23.78 -4.75 3.54
CA SER A 193 -23.58 -6.19 3.44
C SER A 193 -22.11 -6.62 3.58
N PHE A 194 -21.15 -5.75 3.22
CA PHE A 194 -19.72 -6.00 3.43
C PHE A 194 -19.38 -6.00 4.93
N LEU A 195 -19.86 -5.00 5.66
CA LEU A 195 -19.64 -4.88 7.11
C LEU A 195 -20.24 -6.05 7.88
N GLN A 196 -21.39 -6.56 7.45
CA GLN A 196 -22.05 -7.72 8.06
C GLN A 196 -21.32 -9.04 7.81
N LYS A 197 -20.66 -9.21 6.65
CA LYS A 197 -20.00 -10.47 6.28
C LYS A 197 -18.63 -10.67 6.94
N VAL A 198 -17.84 -9.61 7.07
CA VAL A 198 -16.41 -9.75 7.43
C VAL A 198 -16.19 -9.76 8.94
N ASN A 199 -17.04 -9.08 9.71
CA ASN A 199 -17.25 -9.21 11.15
C ASN A 199 -18.17 -8.04 11.53
N PRO A 200 -19.46 -8.25 11.85
CA PRO A 200 -20.40 -7.17 12.03
C PRO A 200 -19.99 -6.28 13.21
N PRO A 201 -19.89 -4.94 13.02
CA PRO A 201 -19.71 -4.03 14.13
C PRO A 201 -20.92 -4.08 15.07
N VAL A 202 -20.67 -4.18 16.37
CA VAL A 202 -21.73 -4.23 17.40
C VAL A 202 -22.14 -2.80 17.82
N GLY A 203 -21.28 -1.82 17.54
CA GLY A 203 -21.47 -0.41 17.84
C GLY A 203 -20.29 0.38 17.28
N LEU A 204 -20.04 1.56 17.84
CA LEU A 204 -18.85 2.33 17.54
C LEU A 204 -17.65 1.64 18.16
N GLU A 205 -16.67 1.29 17.33
CA GLU A 205 -15.55 0.48 17.80
C GLU A 205 -14.24 0.87 17.13
N VAL A 206 -13.17 0.85 17.94
CA VAL A 206 -11.79 0.85 17.48
C VAL A 206 -11.32 -0.59 17.46
N ARG A 207 -10.96 -1.09 16.28
CA ARG A 207 -10.44 -2.45 16.12
C ARG A 207 -8.92 -2.45 16.02
N PHE A 208 -8.30 -3.35 16.78
CA PHE A 208 -6.87 -3.40 17.00
C PHE A 208 -6.36 -4.84 17.20
N GLU A 209 -5.06 -5.06 17.07
CA GLU A 209 -4.37 -6.31 17.39
C GLU A 209 -3.87 -6.31 18.85
N PRO A 210 -4.39 -7.18 19.72
CA PRO A 210 -3.93 -7.28 21.11
C PRO A 210 -2.46 -7.68 21.23
N GLY A 211 -1.74 -7.04 22.16
CA GLY A 211 -0.31 -7.23 22.42
C GLY A 211 0.61 -6.41 21.50
N ILE A 212 0.07 -5.79 20.45
CA ILE A 212 0.87 -4.99 19.49
C ILE A 212 0.33 -3.56 19.40
N GLU A 213 -0.98 -3.39 19.35
CA GLU A 213 -1.63 -2.11 19.05
C GLU A 213 -2.39 -1.52 20.25
N ASP A 214 -2.16 -2.03 21.47
CA ASP A 214 -2.93 -1.63 22.66
C ASP A 214 -2.86 -0.11 22.94
N ASP A 215 -1.65 0.46 22.90
CA ASP A 215 -1.42 1.89 23.16
C ASP A 215 -2.02 2.75 22.05
N ALA A 216 -1.86 2.33 20.78
CA ALA A 216 -2.47 2.98 19.63
C ALA A 216 -4.00 2.93 19.70
N ALA A 217 -4.57 1.80 20.12
CA ALA A 217 -6.01 1.64 20.26
C ALA A 217 -6.58 2.50 21.40
N GLU A 218 -5.87 2.61 22.52
CA GLU A 218 -6.25 3.48 23.63
C GLU A 218 -6.19 4.97 23.23
N ALA A 219 -5.09 5.36 22.59
CA ALA A 219 -4.93 6.71 22.05
C ALA A 219 -6.06 7.05 21.07
N LEU A 220 -6.31 6.19 20.08
CA LEU A 220 -7.37 6.40 19.09
C LEU A 220 -8.76 6.45 19.74
N LEU A 221 -9.03 5.55 20.69
CA LEU A 221 -10.28 5.52 21.44
C LEU A 221 -10.54 6.86 22.15
N SER A 222 -9.54 7.40 22.83
CA SER A 222 -9.65 8.68 23.53
C SER A 222 -9.99 9.83 22.57
N ILE A 223 -9.38 9.84 21.37
CA ILE A 223 -9.64 10.86 20.35
C ILE A 223 -11.07 10.75 19.81
N VAL A 224 -11.51 9.56 19.41
CA VAL A 224 -12.85 9.37 18.82
C VAL A 224 -13.97 9.61 19.82
N GLN A 225 -13.77 9.31 21.10
CA GLN A 225 -14.73 9.64 22.16
C GLN A 225 -14.92 11.14 22.35
N THR A 226 -13.86 11.95 22.17
CA THR A 226 -14.00 13.41 22.19
C THR A 226 -14.66 13.95 20.92
N ALA A 227 -14.48 13.29 19.78
CA ALA A 227 -15.16 13.65 18.53
C ALA A 227 -16.67 13.39 18.61
N ASP A 228 -17.09 12.28 19.23
CA ASP A 228 -18.48 11.88 19.33
C ASP A 228 -18.85 11.47 20.76
N THR A 229 -19.25 12.46 21.55
CA THR A 229 -19.61 12.29 22.97
C THR A 229 -20.93 11.55 23.19
N LYS A 230 -21.76 11.39 22.15
CA LYS A 230 -23.02 10.66 22.23
C LYS A 230 -22.82 9.17 21.99
N GLY A 231 -21.81 8.82 21.22
CA GLY A 231 -21.44 7.47 20.87
C GLY A 231 -20.83 6.68 22.04
N ARG A 232 -21.25 5.43 22.21
CA ARG A 232 -20.57 4.47 23.10
C ARG A 232 -19.48 3.74 22.33
N TRP A 233 -18.26 4.25 22.45
CA TRP A 233 -17.08 3.65 21.83
C TRP A 233 -16.50 2.50 22.64
N SER A 234 -16.05 1.46 21.95
CA SER A 234 -15.39 0.30 22.56
C SER A 234 -14.16 -0.14 21.77
N LYS A 235 -13.23 -0.87 22.40
CA LYS A 235 -12.13 -1.54 21.70
C LYS A 235 -12.53 -2.97 21.35
N ARG A 236 -12.09 -3.46 20.19
CA ARG A 236 -12.36 -4.84 19.77
C ARG A 236 -11.16 -5.48 19.07
N PRO A 237 -10.78 -6.72 19.38
CA PRO A 237 -9.68 -7.38 18.69
C PRO A 237 -10.03 -7.70 17.23
N VAL A 238 -9.06 -7.55 16.33
CA VAL A 238 -9.13 -8.09 14.96
C VAL A 238 -8.72 -9.56 14.91
N ALA A 239 -9.35 -10.33 14.02
CA ALA A 239 -8.95 -11.72 13.78
C ALA A 239 -7.81 -11.84 12.77
N ASN A 240 -7.74 -10.93 11.80
CA ASN A 240 -6.71 -10.91 10.76
C ASN A 240 -5.90 -9.63 10.86
N ARG A 241 -4.58 -9.79 10.89
CA ARG A 241 -3.62 -8.70 11.02
C ARG A 241 -3.44 -7.95 9.69
N THR A 242 -3.46 -6.63 9.76
CA THR A 242 -2.89 -5.76 8.72
C THR A 242 -1.79 -4.93 9.37
N PRO A 243 -0.51 -5.13 9.04
CA PRO A 243 0.58 -4.40 9.67
C PRO A 243 0.40 -2.89 9.56
N SER A 244 0.68 -2.17 10.66
CA SER A 244 0.62 -0.70 10.72
C SER A 244 -0.75 -0.12 10.33
N PHE A 245 -1.84 -0.81 10.67
CA PHE A 245 -3.19 -0.36 10.32
C PHE A 245 -4.20 -0.60 11.45
N ILE A 246 -4.77 0.49 11.94
CA ILE A 246 -5.83 0.46 12.96
C ILE A 246 -7.15 0.93 12.36
N SER A 247 -8.25 0.31 12.77
CA SER A 247 -9.56 0.55 12.14
C SER A 247 -10.56 1.19 13.10
N VAL A 248 -11.35 2.11 12.59
CA VAL A 248 -12.51 2.73 13.25
C VAL A 248 -13.76 2.31 12.50
N PHE A 249 -14.75 1.77 13.20
CA PHE A 249 -16.03 1.39 12.60
C PHE A 249 -17.15 2.27 13.12
N VAL A 250 -17.91 2.84 12.19
CA VAL A 250 -19.10 3.65 12.43
C VAL A 250 -20.30 2.94 11.81
N PRO A 251 -21.04 2.10 12.55
CA PRO A 251 -22.18 1.36 12.00
C PRO A 251 -23.41 2.25 11.80
N ASN A 252 -24.43 1.70 11.13
CA ASN A 252 -25.73 2.35 10.95
C ASN A 252 -26.36 2.70 12.30
N GLY A 253 -26.82 3.95 12.47
CA GLY A 253 -27.59 4.37 13.63
C GLY A 253 -26.86 4.33 14.98
N GLY A 254 -25.53 4.20 14.96
CA GLY A 254 -24.67 4.32 16.15
C GLY A 254 -24.57 5.75 16.67
#